data_AF-J7L3K0-F1
#
_entry.id   AF-J7L3K0-F1
#
_cell.length_a   1.000
_cell.length_b   1.000
_cell.length_c   1.000
_cell.angle_alpha   90.00
_cell.angle_beta   90.00
_cell.angle_gamma   90.00
#
_symmetry.space_group_name_H-M   'P 1'
#
loop_
_entity.id
_entity.type
_entity.pdbx_description
1 polymer ?
#
loop_
_entity_poly.entity_id
_entity_poly.type
_entity_poly.pdbx_seq_one_letter_code
_entity_poly.pdbx_strand_id
1 'polypeptide(L)'
;MWTVLLHGARTSLGIAAACTLLAIAAGFLTGVVCGYFRWVDAVVMRVIDGLMSFPNIILVMSLVGVLGRGVGPVLFGLTVVLVPPIARVVRAAALTARSAPMVESARALGARDSWILFRYVAPESVSVLIVQATMGFAATVLSIAALSFLGIGLPPDVPSWGASLSAAQQYAAVAWWIGVFPGAAILLTVLGLILLGDGLRDAMDPRARRLAELARSSKSSARSSRRTRTAVRSDEKDG
;
A
#
# COMPACT_ATOMS: atom_id res chain seq x y z
N MET A 1 14.70 -6.02 28.56
CA MET A 1 13.42 -5.88 27.83
C MET A 1 13.38 -4.63 26.96
N TRP A 2 13.51 -3.43 27.53
CA TRP A 2 13.52 -2.16 26.77
C TRP A 2 14.55 -2.09 25.64
N THR A 3 15.76 -2.60 25.88
CA THR A 3 16.82 -2.69 24.87
C THR A 3 16.40 -3.54 23.67
N VAL A 4 15.82 -4.72 23.90
CA VAL A 4 15.34 -5.63 22.85
C VAL A 4 14.17 -5.03 22.07
N LEU A 5 13.27 -4.31 22.74
CA LEU A 5 12.17 -3.58 22.09
C LEU A 5 12.68 -2.49 21.14
N LEU A 6 13.63 -1.66 21.58
CA LEU A 6 14.18 -0.56 20.78
C LEU A 6 15.08 -1.06 19.64
N HIS A 7 15.95 -2.04 19.91
CA HIS A 7 16.82 -2.61 18.88
C HIS A 7 16.02 -3.43 17.87
N GLY A 8 15.03 -4.20 18.34
CA GLY A 8 14.09 -4.94 17.51
C GLY A 8 13.22 -4.03 16.64
N ALA A 9 12.89 -2.83 17.11
CA ALA A 9 12.20 -1.82 16.31
C ALA A 9 13.06 -1.37 15.12
N ARG A 10 14.30 -0.97 15.39
CA ARG A 10 15.21 -0.46 14.35
C ARG A 10 15.48 -1.49 13.25
N THR A 11 15.74 -2.74 13.63
CA THR A 11 16.01 -3.83 12.69
C THR A 11 14.75 -4.22 11.89
N SER A 12 13.62 -4.45 12.57
CA SER A 12 12.39 -4.89 11.92
C SER A 12 11.87 -3.83 10.94
N LEU A 13 11.89 -2.55 11.34
CA LEU A 13 11.49 -1.44 10.48
C LEU A 13 12.48 -1.19 9.35
N GLY A 14 13.79 -1.31 9.60
CA GLY A 14 14.81 -1.15 8.55
C GLY A 14 14.68 -2.21 7.46
N ILE A 15 14.50 -3.48 7.84
CA ILE A 15 14.31 -4.58 6.88
C ILE A 15 12.98 -4.42 6.15
N ALA A 16 11.89 -4.08 6.86
CA ALA A 16 10.60 -3.82 6.23
C ALA A 16 10.69 -2.69 5.20
N ALA A 17 11.45 -1.64 5.50
CA ALA A 17 11.59 -0.48 4.61
C ALA A 17 12.35 -0.88 3.35
N ALA A 18 13.46 -1.63 3.50
CA ALA A 18 14.23 -2.14 2.37
C ALA A 18 13.39 -3.06 1.47
N CYS A 19 12.67 -4.04 2.04
CA CYS A 19 11.75 -4.92 1.30
C CYS A 19 10.72 -4.11 0.49
N THR A 20 10.12 -3.13 1.15
CA THR A 20 9.04 -2.32 0.59
C THR A 20 9.55 -1.43 -0.54
N LEU A 21 10.68 -0.76 -0.35
CA LEU A 21 11.29 0.08 -1.39
C LEU A 21 11.65 -0.73 -2.64
N LEU A 22 12.23 -1.93 -2.46
CA LEU A 22 12.55 -2.82 -3.57
C LEU A 22 11.29 -3.29 -4.30
N ALA A 23 10.25 -3.68 -3.55
CA ALA A 23 8.99 -4.12 -4.12
C ALA A 23 8.22 -3.01 -4.85
N ILE A 24 8.26 -1.79 -4.30
CA ILE A 24 7.72 -0.59 -4.95
C ILE A 24 8.45 -0.34 -6.26
N ALA A 25 9.77 -0.33 -6.26
CA ALA A 25 10.56 -0.07 -7.47
C ALA A 25 10.28 -1.11 -8.55
N ALA A 26 10.38 -2.39 -8.21
CA ALA A 26 10.13 -3.49 -9.15
C ALA A 26 8.66 -3.55 -9.60
N GLY A 27 7.71 -3.38 -8.67
CA GLY A 27 6.27 -3.37 -8.96
C GLY A 27 5.86 -2.20 -9.82
N PHE A 28 6.40 -1.01 -9.56
CA PHE A 28 6.13 0.19 -10.37
C PHE A 28 6.62 0.03 -11.80
N LEU A 29 7.88 -0.37 -11.98
CA LEU A 29 8.46 -0.60 -13.31
C LEU A 29 7.64 -1.64 -14.08
N THR A 30 7.34 -2.76 -13.44
CA THR A 30 6.54 -3.84 -14.05
C THR A 30 5.13 -3.37 -14.40
N GLY A 31 4.47 -2.66 -13.49
CA GLY A 31 3.10 -2.17 -13.68
C GLY A 31 2.96 -1.13 -14.78
N VAL A 32 3.88 -0.15 -14.83
CA VAL A 32 3.89 0.90 -15.86
C VAL A 32 4.16 0.29 -17.24
N VAL A 33 5.12 -0.62 -17.36
CA VAL A 33 5.45 -1.30 -18.62
C VAL A 33 4.26 -2.15 -19.10
N CYS A 34 3.64 -2.94 -18.22
CA CYS A 34 2.47 -3.76 -18.57
C CYS A 34 1.25 -2.92 -18.92
N GLY A 35 1.01 -1.81 -18.21
CA GLY A 35 -0.10 -0.91 -18.52
C GLY A 35 0.02 -0.23 -19.89
N TYR A 36 1.24 -0.07 -20.39
CA TYR A 36 1.49 0.56 -21.68
C TYR A 36 1.58 -0.46 -22.84
N PHE A 37 2.38 -1.52 -22.69
CA PHE A 37 2.66 -2.49 -23.74
C PHE A 37 1.78 -3.75 -23.61
N ARG A 38 0.77 -3.87 -24.47
CA ARG A 38 -0.23 -4.96 -24.42
C ARG A 38 0.34 -6.38 -24.57
N TRP A 39 1.46 -6.53 -25.28
CA TRP A 39 2.09 -7.83 -25.50
C TRP A 39 2.86 -8.32 -24.25
N VAL A 40 3.50 -7.40 -23.52
CA VAL A 40 4.15 -7.70 -22.23
C VAL A 40 3.08 -7.98 -21.17
N ASP A 41 2.01 -7.18 -21.18
CA ASP A 41 0.90 -7.27 -20.23
C ASP A 41 0.32 -8.69 -20.12
N ALA A 42 0.01 -9.31 -21.26
CA ALA A 42 -0.64 -10.63 -21.28
C ALA A 42 0.23 -11.73 -20.66
N VAL A 43 1.55 -11.68 -20.83
CA VAL A 43 2.48 -12.69 -20.30
C VAL A 43 2.77 -12.42 -18.83
N VAL A 44 3.13 -11.18 -18.48
CA VAL A 44 3.54 -10.82 -17.12
C VAL A 44 2.36 -10.90 -16.15
N MET A 45 1.16 -10.48 -16.56
CA MET A 45 -0.02 -10.58 -15.69
C MET A 45 -0.40 -12.03 -15.38
N ARG A 46 -0.17 -12.98 -16.31
CA ARG A 46 -0.36 -14.41 -16.01
C ARG A 46 0.61 -14.92 -14.94
N VAL A 47 1.87 -14.49 -14.97
CA VAL A 47 2.84 -14.84 -13.93
C VAL A 47 2.42 -14.22 -12.59
N ILE A 48 2.03 -12.94 -12.59
CA ILE A 48 1.52 -12.24 -11.39
C ILE A 48 0.29 -12.93 -10.82
N ASP A 49 -0.67 -13.31 -11.65
CA ASP A 49 -1.89 -14.00 -11.24
C ASP A 49 -1.59 -15.40 -10.69
N GLY A 50 -0.61 -16.11 -11.29
CA GLY A 50 -0.09 -17.37 -10.77
C GLY A 50 0.53 -17.21 -9.38
N LEU A 51 1.38 -16.21 -9.17
CA LEU A 51 1.98 -15.93 -7.86
C LEU A 51 0.92 -15.57 -6.80
N MET A 52 -0.06 -14.75 -7.18
CA MET A 52 -1.17 -14.31 -6.33
C MET A 52 -2.17 -15.42 -5.98
N SER A 53 -2.15 -16.54 -6.71
CA SER A 53 -3.01 -17.69 -6.39
C SER A 53 -2.58 -18.37 -5.08
N PHE A 54 -1.31 -18.23 -4.69
CA PHE A 54 -0.80 -18.73 -3.42
C PHE A 54 -1.08 -17.72 -2.30
N PRO A 55 -1.49 -18.17 -1.11
CA PRO A 55 -1.54 -17.30 0.06
C PRO A 55 -0.18 -16.68 0.33
N ASN A 56 -0.12 -15.34 0.44
CA ASN A 56 1.14 -14.57 0.54
C ASN A 56 2.10 -15.13 1.60
N ILE A 57 1.58 -15.46 2.79
CA ILE A 57 2.43 -15.96 3.88
C ILE A 57 3.04 -17.31 3.51
N ILE A 58 2.27 -18.23 2.93
CA ILE A 58 2.76 -19.56 2.54
C ILE A 58 3.84 -19.44 1.47
N LEU A 59 3.65 -18.53 0.51
CA LEU A 59 4.63 -18.28 -0.55
C LEU A 59 5.94 -17.70 -0.01
N VAL A 60 5.88 -16.76 0.94
CA VAL A 60 7.11 -16.24 1.57
C VAL A 60 7.78 -17.34 2.40
N MET A 61 7.01 -18.10 3.18
CA MET A 61 7.54 -19.18 4.01
C MET A 61 8.24 -20.25 3.17
N SER A 62 7.68 -20.62 2.01
CA SER A 62 8.30 -21.59 1.12
C SER A 62 9.59 -21.06 0.50
N LEU A 63 9.59 -19.81 0.03
CA LEU A 63 10.78 -19.16 -0.52
C LEU A 63 11.91 -19.09 0.53
N VAL A 64 11.62 -18.54 1.70
CA VAL A 64 12.61 -18.42 2.79
C VAL A 64 13.06 -19.81 3.27
N GLY A 65 12.15 -20.77 3.36
CA GLY A 65 12.48 -22.15 3.75
C GLY A 65 13.47 -22.83 2.81
N VAL A 66 13.37 -22.58 1.50
CA VAL A 66 14.30 -23.13 0.49
C VAL A 66 15.61 -22.33 0.45
N LEU A 67 15.56 -21.01 0.56
CA LEU A 67 16.73 -20.13 0.50
C LEU A 67 17.57 -20.14 1.79
N GLY A 68 17.02 -20.66 2.88
CA GLY A 68 17.65 -20.70 4.20
C GLY A 68 17.30 -19.50 5.09
N ARG A 69 17.75 -19.55 6.34
CA ARG A 69 17.55 -18.47 7.32
C ARG A 69 18.53 -17.32 7.07
N GLY A 70 18.05 -16.09 7.12
CA GLY A 70 18.88 -14.88 6.99
C GLY A 70 18.09 -13.65 6.59
N VAL A 71 18.72 -12.48 6.70
CA VAL A 71 18.11 -11.21 6.25
C VAL A 71 17.91 -11.23 4.73
N GLY A 72 18.86 -11.76 3.96
CA GLY A 72 18.79 -11.84 2.50
C GLY A 72 17.61 -12.66 1.97
N PRO A 73 17.43 -13.93 2.40
CA PRO A 73 16.27 -14.75 2.04
C PRO A 73 14.93 -14.09 2.40
N VAL A 74 14.83 -13.49 3.59
CA VAL A 74 13.62 -12.77 4.03
C VAL A 74 13.36 -11.55 3.14
N LEU A 75 14.40 -10.76 2.83
CA LEU A 75 14.33 -9.60 1.96
C LEU A 75 13.81 -10.00 0.57
N PHE A 76 14.45 -11.01 -0.05
CA PHE A 76 14.07 -11.51 -1.36
C PHE A 76 12.65 -12.08 -1.37
N GLY A 77 12.33 -12.97 -0.43
CA GLY A 77 11.02 -13.62 -0.36
C GLY A 77 9.89 -12.61 -0.19
N LEU A 78 10.03 -11.64 0.72
CA LEU A 78 9.02 -10.60 0.93
C LEU A 78 8.91 -9.67 -0.27
N THR A 79 10.02 -9.27 -0.89
CA THR A 79 9.99 -8.43 -2.10
C THR A 79 9.24 -9.13 -3.23
N VAL A 80 9.53 -10.40 -3.50
CA VAL A 80 8.85 -11.17 -4.57
C VAL A 80 7.34 -11.25 -4.34
N VAL A 81 6.90 -11.42 -3.09
CA VAL A 81 5.47 -11.50 -2.77
C VAL A 81 4.77 -10.13 -2.78
N LEU A 82 5.49 -9.05 -2.51
CA LEU A 82 4.95 -7.70 -2.49
C LEU A 82 4.93 -7.01 -3.87
N VAL A 83 5.69 -7.50 -4.84
CA VAL A 83 5.69 -6.98 -6.23
C VAL A 83 4.34 -7.16 -6.96
N PRO A 84 3.71 -8.36 -7.00
CA PRO A 84 2.45 -8.60 -7.69
C PRO A 84 1.30 -7.62 -7.35
N PRO A 85 0.98 -7.33 -6.07
CA PRO A 85 -0.14 -6.43 -5.76
C PRO A 85 0.16 -4.99 -6.18
N ILE A 86 1.40 -4.53 -5.99
CA ILE A 86 1.83 -3.19 -6.42
C ILE A 86 1.76 -3.09 -7.95
N ALA A 87 2.32 -4.07 -8.66
CA ALA A 87 2.32 -4.07 -10.12
C ALA A 87 0.91 -4.05 -10.71
N ARG A 88 -0.04 -4.81 -10.14
CA ARG A 88 -1.44 -4.83 -10.61
C ARG A 88 -2.12 -3.48 -10.43
N VAL A 89 -1.93 -2.84 -9.28
CA VAL A 89 -2.54 -1.54 -8.96
C VAL A 89 -1.92 -0.43 -9.84
N VAL A 90 -0.60 -0.42 -10.00
CA VAL A 90 0.09 0.54 -10.89
C VAL A 90 -0.32 0.33 -12.34
N ARG A 91 -0.47 -0.92 -12.81
CA ARG A 91 -0.95 -1.23 -14.15
C ARG A 91 -2.37 -0.69 -14.40
N ALA A 92 -3.27 -0.82 -13.42
CA ALA A 92 -4.62 -0.25 -13.54
C ALA A 92 -4.60 1.28 -13.68
N ALA A 93 -3.74 1.96 -12.90
CA ALA A 93 -3.53 3.40 -13.02
C ALA A 93 -2.93 3.78 -14.39
N ALA A 94 -1.93 3.05 -14.85
CA ALA A 94 -1.27 3.27 -16.14
C ALA A 94 -2.22 3.07 -17.34
N LEU A 95 -3.09 2.06 -17.29
CA LEU A 95 -4.13 1.84 -18.31
C LEU A 95 -5.10 3.03 -18.38
N THR A 96 -5.52 3.54 -17.22
CA THR A 96 -6.41 4.71 -17.13
C THR A 96 -5.73 5.96 -17.69
N ALA A 97 -4.47 6.21 -17.30
CA ALA A 97 -3.68 7.34 -17.78
C ALA A 97 -3.41 7.28 -19.29
N ARG A 98 -3.20 6.07 -19.84
CA ARG A 98 -3.00 5.87 -21.28
C ARG A 98 -4.22 6.28 -22.12
N SER A 99 -5.42 6.11 -21.60
CA SER A 99 -6.68 6.51 -22.24
C SER A 99 -7.06 7.98 -22.02
N ALA A 100 -6.23 8.76 -21.33
CA ALA A 100 -6.53 10.15 -21.06
C ALA A 100 -6.45 11.03 -22.33
N PRO A 101 -7.33 12.05 -22.49
CA PRO A 101 -7.32 12.94 -23.66
C PRO A 101 -5.97 13.61 -23.91
N MET A 102 -5.24 13.97 -22.86
CA MET A 102 -3.90 14.57 -22.94
C MET A 102 -2.89 13.67 -23.66
N VAL A 103 -2.99 12.35 -23.43
CA VAL A 103 -2.14 11.35 -24.07
C VAL A 103 -2.53 11.15 -25.54
N GLU A 104 -3.83 11.22 -25.85
CA GLU A 104 -4.33 11.14 -27.23
C GLU A 104 -3.88 12.35 -28.05
N SER A 105 -4.00 13.56 -27.49
CA SER A 105 -3.50 14.78 -28.13
C SER A 105 -1.97 14.75 -28.35
N ALA A 106 -1.21 14.27 -27.37
CA ALA A 106 0.25 14.12 -27.51
C ALA A 106 0.63 13.14 -28.63
N ARG A 107 -0.11 12.03 -28.78
CA ARG A 107 0.08 11.09 -29.89
C ARG A 107 -0.27 11.71 -31.24
N ALA A 108 -1.34 12.50 -31.32
CA ALA A 108 -1.71 13.21 -32.53
C ALA A 108 -0.63 14.20 -32.99
N LEU A 109 0.15 14.74 -32.05
CA LEU A 109 1.32 15.60 -32.30
C LEU A 109 2.61 14.83 -32.64
N GLY A 110 2.55 13.49 -32.78
CA GLY A 110 3.70 12.66 -33.16
C GLY A 110 4.68 12.37 -32.02
N ALA A 111 4.27 12.53 -30.76
CA ALA A 111 5.13 12.21 -29.62
C ALA A 111 5.46 10.71 -29.56
N ARG A 112 6.72 10.39 -29.27
CA ARG A 112 7.18 9.00 -29.11
C ARG A 112 6.56 8.33 -27.88
N ASP A 113 6.28 7.04 -28.00
CA ASP A 113 5.69 6.21 -26.95
C ASP A 113 6.46 6.25 -25.62
N SER A 114 7.80 6.18 -25.67
CA SER A 114 8.65 6.27 -24.48
C SER A 114 8.57 7.63 -23.80
N TRP A 115 8.48 8.72 -24.58
CA TRP A 115 8.31 10.06 -24.04
C TRP A 115 6.95 10.20 -23.36
N ILE A 116 5.89 9.67 -23.96
CA ILE A 116 4.54 9.67 -23.36
C ILE A 116 4.52 8.88 -22.05
N LEU A 117 5.16 7.71 -22.05
CA LEU A 117 5.25 6.84 -20.88
C LEU A 117 5.87 7.56 -19.68
N PHE A 118 7.05 8.15 -19.86
CA PHE A 118 7.77 8.81 -18.76
C PHE A 118 7.22 10.19 -18.41
N ARG A 119 6.61 10.91 -19.36
CA ARG A 119 6.13 12.28 -19.14
C ARG A 119 4.71 12.37 -18.60
N TYR A 120 3.82 11.44 -18.99
CA TYR A 120 2.41 11.48 -18.60
C TYR A 120 1.98 10.26 -17.78
N VAL A 121 2.30 9.05 -18.23
CA VAL A 121 1.74 7.82 -17.61
C VAL A 121 2.43 7.48 -16.28
N ALA A 122 3.76 7.51 -16.24
CA ALA A 122 4.53 7.19 -15.05
C ALA A 122 4.27 8.19 -13.90
N PRO A 123 4.30 9.53 -14.11
CA PRO A 123 4.04 10.49 -13.03
C PRO A 123 2.62 10.39 -12.47
N GLU A 124 1.62 10.15 -13.32
CA GLU A 124 0.23 9.97 -12.88
C GLU A 124 0.10 8.74 -11.94
N SER A 125 0.86 7.70 -12.23
CA SER A 125 0.88 6.45 -11.46
C SER A 125 1.63 6.57 -10.12
N VAL A 126 2.47 7.60 -9.94
CA VAL A 126 3.20 7.83 -8.66
C VAL A 126 2.23 8.16 -7.52
N SER A 127 1.09 8.79 -7.81
CA SER A 127 0.10 9.14 -6.79
C SER A 127 -0.40 7.90 -6.04
N VAL A 128 -0.66 6.83 -6.80
CA VAL A 128 -1.09 5.54 -6.30
C VAL A 128 0.05 4.82 -5.57
N LEU A 129 1.30 5.03 -6.02
CA LEU A 129 2.48 4.40 -5.44
C LEU A 129 2.72 4.81 -3.98
N ILE A 130 2.45 6.07 -3.63
CA ILE A 130 2.62 6.58 -2.25
C ILE A 130 1.70 5.84 -1.28
N VAL A 131 0.44 5.61 -1.66
CA VAL A 131 -0.52 4.85 -0.85
C VAL A 131 -0.08 3.40 -0.73
N GLN A 132 0.30 2.78 -1.85
CA GLN A 132 0.79 1.40 -1.87
C GLN A 132 2.08 1.23 -1.05
N ALA A 133 2.92 2.25 -0.97
CA ALA A 133 4.14 2.21 -0.18
C ALA A 133 3.84 2.07 1.31
N THR A 134 2.93 2.88 1.83
CA THR A 134 2.56 2.85 3.25
C THR A 134 1.86 1.54 3.61
N MET A 135 0.91 1.09 2.78
CA MET A 135 0.20 -0.17 3.00
C MET A 135 1.13 -1.39 2.86
N GLY A 136 2.02 -1.37 1.87
CA GLY A 136 3.02 -2.42 1.66
C GLY A 136 4.03 -2.49 2.81
N PHE A 137 4.42 -1.35 3.37
CA PHE A 137 5.29 -1.28 4.53
C PHE A 137 4.62 -1.91 5.76
N ALA A 138 3.36 -1.57 6.04
CA ALA A 138 2.60 -2.18 7.13
C ALA A 138 2.49 -3.71 6.99
N ALA A 139 2.15 -4.20 5.79
CA ALA A 139 2.05 -5.62 5.49
C ALA A 139 3.39 -6.35 5.66
N THR A 140 4.49 -5.70 5.29
CA THR A 140 5.84 -6.25 5.41
C THR A 140 6.30 -6.34 6.86
N VAL A 141 6.05 -5.31 7.68
CA VAL A 141 6.33 -5.33 9.13
C VAL A 141 5.63 -6.52 9.78
N LEU A 142 4.34 -6.69 9.47
CA LEU A 142 3.55 -7.81 10.01
C LEU A 142 4.09 -9.17 9.54
N SER A 143 4.49 -9.28 8.28
CA SER A 143 5.03 -10.51 7.71
C SER A 143 6.39 -10.89 8.33
N ILE A 144 7.29 -9.93 8.53
CA ILE A 144 8.57 -10.14 9.22
C ILE A 144 8.33 -10.64 10.65
N ALA A 145 7.40 -10.01 11.36
CA ALA A 145 7.03 -10.43 12.70
C ALA A 145 6.48 -11.87 12.71
N ALA A 146 5.58 -12.21 11.78
CA ALA A 146 5.02 -13.55 11.64
C ALA A 146 6.10 -14.60 11.32
N LEU A 147 6.98 -14.35 10.35
CA LEU A 147 8.06 -15.27 10.00
C LEU A 147 9.05 -15.49 11.14
N SER A 148 9.37 -14.42 11.88
CA SER A 148 10.29 -14.49 13.01
C SER A 148 9.64 -15.18 14.20
N PHE A 149 8.33 -14.99 14.40
CA PHE A 149 7.54 -15.70 15.40
C PHE A 149 7.50 -17.21 15.13
N LEU A 150 7.32 -17.59 13.87
CA LEU A 150 7.32 -18.97 13.39
C LEU A 150 8.72 -19.61 13.32
N GLY A 151 9.78 -18.84 13.61
CA GLY A 151 11.15 -19.36 13.61
C GLY A 151 11.69 -19.71 12.22
N ILE A 152 11.24 -19.05 11.17
CA ILE A 152 11.74 -19.29 9.79
C ILE A 152 12.32 -18.04 9.15
N GLY A 153 12.05 -16.87 9.72
CA GLY A 153 12.53 -15.59 9.18
C GLY A 153 13.97 -15.27 9.58
N LEU A 154 14.10 -14.31 10.51
CA LEU A 154 15.38 -13.77 10.90
C LEU A 154 16.15 -14.75 11.80
N PRO A 155 17.49 -14.80 11.67
CA PRO A 155 18.31 -15.64 12.52
C PRO A 155 18.31 -15.12 13.97
N PRO A 156 18.57 -15.97 14.97
CA PRO A 156 18.36 -15.64 16.39
C PRO A 156 19.30 -14.54 16.93
N ASP A 157 20.41 -14.26 16.25
CA ASP A 157 21.34 -13.17 16.53
C ASP A 157 20.79 -11.79 16.14
N VAL A 158 19.77 -11.74 15.27
CA VAL A 158 19.12 -10.49 14.86
C VAL A 158 17.92 -10.22 15.76
N PRO A 159 17.97 -9.17 16.62
CA PRO A 159 16.84 -8.84 17.47
C PRO A 159 15.66 -8.41 16.61
N SER A 160 14.47 -8.97 16.85
CA SER A 160 13.23 -8.58 16.16
C SER A 160 12.03 -8.69 17.09
N TRP A 161 10.96 -7.95 16.80
CA TRP A 161 9.73 -8.03 17.59
C TRP A 161 9.08 -9.41 17.52
N GLY A 162 9.10 -10.07 16.35
CA GLY A 162 8.56 -11.41 16.19
C GLY A 162 9.34 -12.49 16.95
N ALA A 163 10.68 -12.42 16.96
CA ALA A 163 11.50 -13.32 17.78
C ALA A 163 11.26 -13.11 19.28
N SER A 164 11.07 -11.85 19.70
CA SER A 164 10.73 -11.51 21.10
C SER A 164 9.39 -12.11 21.50
N LEU A 165 8.39 -12.07 20.60
CA LEU A 165 7.08 -12.67 20.82
C LEU A 165 7.13 -14.20 20.85
N SER A 166 8.00 -14.82 20.02
CA SER A 166 8.24 -16.26 20.03
C SER A 166 8.80 -16.72 21.37
N ALA A 167 9.85 -16.03 21.85
CA ALA A 167 10.49 -16.32 23.13
C ALA A 167 9.52 -16.16 24.32
N ALA A 168 8.60 -15.21 24.24
CA ALA A 168 7.62 -14.95 25.29
C ALA A 168 6.65 -16.13 25.54
N GLN A 169 6.46 -17.04 24.58
CA GLN A 169 5.56 -18.19 24.76
C GLN A 169 5.97 -19.07 25.95
N GLN A 170 7.27 -19.25 26.17
CA GLN A 170 7.80 -20.08 27.27
C GLN A 170 7.57 -19.45 28.64
N TYR A 171 7.37 -18.13 28.70
CA TYR A 171 7.23 -17.36 29.93
C TYR A 171 5.81 -16.85 30.14
N ALA A 172 4.83 -17.26 29.32
CA ALA A 172 3.49 -16.69 29.33
C ALA A 172 2.78 -16.82 30.70
N ALA A 173 3.00 -17.92 31.43
CA ALA A 173 2.40 -18.16 32.74
C ALA A 173 3.06 -17.38 33.89
N VAL A 174 4.33 -16.98 33.74
CA VAL A 174 5.14 -16.36 34.81
C VAL A 174 5.33 -14.86 34.56
N ALA A 175 5.49 -14.47 33.30
CA ALA A 175 5.84 -13.12 32.89
C ALA A 175 5.12 -12.74 31.59
N TRP A 176 3.79 -12.68 31.65
CA TRP A 176 2.89 -12.35 30.53
C TRP A 176 3.26 -11.03 29.83
N TRP A 177 3.81 -10.05 30.55
CA TRP A 177 4.22 -8.75 30.02
C TRP A 177 5.32 -8.84 28.95
N ILE A 178 6.15 -9.89 28.97
CA ILE A 178 7.24 -10.10 28.01
C ILE A 178 6.69 -10.26 26.58
N GLY A 179 5.50 -10.86 26.43
CA GLY A 179 4.82 -11.00 25.13
C GLY A 179 3.94 -9.81 24.77
N VAL A 180 3.29 -9.19 25.76
CA VAL A 180 2.36 -8.07 25.52
C VAL A 180 3.07 -6.84 24.96
N PHE A 181 4.26 -6.47 25.44
CA PHE A 181 4.94 -5.28 24.95
C PHE A 181 5.38 -5.37 23.47
N PRO A 182 6.05 -6.45 23.00
CA PRO A 182 6.34 -6.63 21.57
C PRO A 182 5.07 -6.73 20.72
N GLY A 183 4.02 -7.41 21.20
CA GLY A 183 2.74 -7.50 20.50
C GLY A 183 2.08 -6.14 20.33
N ALA A 184 2.03 -5.34 21.40
CA ALA A 184 1.51 -3.98 21.37
C ALA A 184 2.34 -3.05 20.48
N ALA A 185 3.66 -3.19 20.46
CA ALA A 185 4.53 -2.43 19.57
C ALA A 185 4.23 -2.73 18.09
N ILE A 186 4.08 -4.01 17.72
CA ILE A 186 3.67 -4.41 16.36
C ILE A 186 2.29 -3.84 16.04
N LEU A 187 1.32 -4.03 16.94
CA LEU A 187 -0.06 -3.57 16.76
C LEU A 187 -0.13 -2.07 16.50
N LEU A 188 0.45 -1.26 17.39
CA LEU A 188 0.43 0.20 17.28
C LEU A 188 1.14 0.69 16.02
N THR A 189 2.24 0.05 15.65
CA THR A 189 3.00 0.42 14.44
C THR A 189 2.21 0.09 13.18
N VAL A 190 1.69 -1.13 13.06
CA VAL A 190 0.91 -1.56 11.89
C VAL A 190 -0.38 -0.75 11.77
N LEU A 191 -1.11 -0.56 12.88
CA LEU A 191 -2.32 0.25 12.90
C LEU A 191 -2.02 1.71 12.50
N GLY A 192 -0.98 2.31 13.07
CA GLY A 192 -0.57 3.68 12.71
C GLY A 192 -0.23 3.82 11.24
N LEU A 193 0.47 2.84 10.65
CA LEU A 193 0.80 2.83 9.22
C LEU A 193 -0.44 2.63 8.33
N ILE A 194 -1.37 1.76 8.72
CA ILE A 194 -2.62 1.55 7.97
C ILE A 194 -3.45 2.83 7.97
N LEU A 195 -3.66 3.44 9.14
CA LEU A 195 -4.40 4.70 9.27
C LEU A 195 -3.72 5.84 8.50
N LEU A 196 -2.39 5.91 8.52
CA LEU A 196 -1.63 6.86 7.71
C LEU A 196 -1.85 6.62 6.20
N GLY A 197 -1.85 5.36 5.78
CA GLY A 197 -2.12 4.97 4.39
C GLY A 197 -3.52 5.37 3.93
N ASP A 198 -4.54 5.13 4.76
CA ASP A 198 -5.91 5.52 4.50
C ASP A 198 -6.07 7.05 4.45
N GLY A 199 -5.46 7.78 5.39
CA GLY A 199 -5.47 9.25 5.38
C GLY A 199 -4.78 9.84 4.15
N LEU A 200 -3.65 9.27 3.71
CA LEU A 200 -2.97 9.65 2.47
C LEU A 200 -3.86 9.37 1.25
N ARG A 201 -4.50 8.20 1.22
CA ARG A 201 -5.42 7.81 0.13
C ARG A 201 -6.58 8.79 0.01
N ASP A 202 -7.21 9.14 1.13
CA ASP A 202 -8.34 10.07 1.16
C ASP A 202 -7.95 11.47 0.71
N ALA A 203 -6.75 11.93 1.08
CA ALA A 203 -6.23 13.23 0.64
C ALA A 203 -5.96 13.28 -0.88
N MET A 204 -5.57 12.13 -1.45
CA MET A 204 -5.17 11.97 -2.84
C MET A 204 -6.33 11.56 -3.78
N ASP A 205 -7.47 11.09 -3.26
CA ASP A 205 -8.63 10.74 -4.08
C ASP A 205 -9.36 12.01 -4.61
N PRO A 206 -9.37 12.27 -5.92
CA PRO A 206 -10.07 13.42 -6.51
C PRO A 206 -11.60 13.33 -6.38
N ARG A 207 -12.16 12.12 -6.20
CA ARG A 207 -13.61 11.90 -6.11
C ARG A 207 -14.18 12.45 -4.80
N ALA A 208 -13.43 12.36 -3.71
CA ALA A 208 -13.83 12.93 -2.42
C ALA A 208 -14.07 14.44 -2.52
N ARG A 209 -13.26 15.16 -3.31
CA ARG A 209 -13.44 16.60 -3.58
C ARG A 209 -14.71 16.88 -4.38
N ARG A 210 -14.97 16.14 -5.47
CA ARG A 210 -16.17 16.33 -6.30
C ARG A 210 -17.47 16.07 -5.52
N LEU A 211 -17.50 15.05 -4.67
CA LEU A 211 -18.67 14.76 -3.83
C LEU A 211 -18.91 15.85 -2.79
N ALA A 212 -17.85 16.38 -2.18
CA ALA A 212 -17.95 17.52 -1.26
C ALA A 212 -18.43 18.81 -1.95
N GLU A 213 -18.07 19.02 -3.22
CA GLU A 213 -18.58 20.14 -4.03
C GLU A 213 -20.06 19.96 -4.40
N LEU A 214 -20.47 18.77 -4.83
CA LEU A 214 -21.87 18.46 -5.14
C LEU A 214 -22.76 18.57 -3.89
N ALA A 215 -22.30 18.10 -2.73
CA ALA A 215 -23.02 18.25 -1.47
C ALA A 215 -23.18 19.72 -1.05
N ARG A 216 -22.17 20.57 -1.32
CA ARG A 216 -22.24 22.02 -1.08
C ARG A 216 -23.20 22.72 -2.05
N SER A 217 -23.19 22.34 -3.32
CA SER A 217 -24.11 22.86 -4.34
C SER A 217 -25.57 22.50 -4.03
N SER A 218 -25.84 21.25 -3.64
CA SER A 218 -27.18 20.80 -3.23
C SER A 218 -27.70 21.56 -2.01
N LYS A 219 -26.87 21.73 -0.97
CA LYS A 219 -27.23 22.53 0.22
C LYS A 219 -27.49 24.00 -0.12
N SER A 220 -26.73 24.59 -1.03
CA SER A 220 -26.94 25.97 -1.49
C SER A 220 -28.27 26.12 -2.23
N SER A 221 -28.55 25.22 -3.17
CA SER A 221 -29.80 25.21 -3.95
C SER A 221 -31.05 25.01 -3.07
N ALA A 222 -30.97 24.12 -2.08
CA ALA A 222 -32.03 23.92 -1.09
C ALA A 222 -32.26 25.13 -0.18
N ARG A 223 -31.22 25.94 0.10
CA ARG A 223 -31.33 27.18 0.90
C ARG A 223 -31.93 28.33 0.09
N SER A 224 -31.58 28.42 -1.20
CA SER A 224 -32.14 29.38 -2.15
C SER A 224 -33.64 29.16 -2.35
N SER A 225 -34.06 27.92 -2.62
CA SER A 225 -35.49 27.60 -2.82
C SER A 225 -36.34 27.86 -1.58
N ARG A 226 -35.80 27.64 -0.37
CA ARG A 226 -36.49 27.95 0.89
C ARG A 226 -36.68 29.45 1.11
N ARG A 227 -35.71 30.28 0.72
CA ARG A 227 -35.77 31.75 0.79
C ARG A 227 -36.80 32.34 -0.18
N THR A 228 -36.86 31.83 -1.41
CA THR A 228 -37.86 32.26 -2.39
C THR A 228 -39.27 31.91 -1.93
N ARG A 229 -39.46 30.72 -1.34
CA ARG A 229 -40.77 30.27 -0.83
C ARG A 229 -41.25 31.03 0.41
N THR A 230 -40.33 31.54 1.24
CA THR A 230 -40.69 32.40 2.37
C THR A 230 -41.01 33.84 1.95
N ALA A 231 -40.35 34.36 0.91
CA ALA A 231 -40.60 35.72 0.41
C ALA A 231 -41.96 35.82 -0.32
N VAL A 232 -42.32 34.83 -1.12
CA VAL A 232 -43.65 34.78 -1.78
C VAL A 232 -44.78 34.68 -0.74
N ARG A 233 -44.53 34.04 0.40
CA ARG A 233 -45.54 33.86 1.47
C ARG A 233 -45.67 35.08 2.39
N SER A 234 -44.70 36.00 2.40
CA SER A 234 -44.84 37.29 3.10
C SER A 234 -45.61 38.30 2.26
N ASP A 235 -45.39 38.35 0.95
CA ASP A 235 -46.14 39.26 0.05
C ASP A 235 -47.64 38.92 0.00
N GLU A 236 -48.01 37.65 0.18
CA GLU A 236 -49.42 37.21 0.21
C GLU A 236 -50.13 37.49 1.55
N LYS A 237 -49.41 37.95 2.59
CA LYS A 237 -50.00 38.32 3.88
C LYS A 237 -50.20 39.82 4.07
N ASP A 238 -49.56 40.64 3.25
CA ASP A 238 -49.54 42.10 3.39
C ASP A 238 -50.38 42.84 2.31
N GLY A 239 -51.14 42.10 1.48
CA GLY A 239 -52.11 42.63 0.51
C GLY A 239 -53.53 42.19 0.81
#